data_AF-A0A3P1WP60-F1
#
_entry.id   AF-A0A3P1WP60-F1
#
_cell.length_a   1.000
_cell.length_b   1.000
_cell.length_c   1.000
_cell.angle_alpha   90.00
_cell.angle_beta   90.00
_cell.angle_gamma   90.00
#
_symmetry.space_group_name_H-M   'P 1'
#
loop_
_entity.id
_entity.type
_entity.pdbx_description
1 polymer ?
#
loop_
_entity_poly.entity_id
_entity_poly.type
_entity_poly.pdbx_seq_one_letter_code
_entity_poly.pdbx_strand_id
1 'polypeptide(L)' 'MQRRLSLTEGSSDKFWYIDVAGTAVTVRYGRRGSAGTTKTKEYDTAE' A
#
# COMPACT_ATOMS: atom_id res chain seq x y z
N MET A 1 -8.69 1.27 8.91
CA MET A 1 -8.24 -0.13 9.15
C MET A 1 -7.20 -0.44 8.09
N GLN A 2 -5.98 -0.82 8.46
CA GLN A 2 -4.93 -1.08 7.49
C GLN A 2 -5.08 -2.47 6.87
N ARG A 3 -5.07 -2.54 5.53
CA ARG A 3 -5.04 -3.79 4.76
C ARG A 3 -3.62 -4.11 4.31
N ARG A 4 -3.24 -5.38 4.38
CA ARG A 4 -1.92 -5.85 3.93
C ARG A 4 -2.08 -6.87 2.83
N LEU A 5 -1.33 -6.70 1.74
CA LEU A 5 -1.21 -7.63 0.64
C LEU A 5 0.26 -8.02 0.45
N SER A 6 0.51 -9.23 -0.05
CA SER A 6 1.85 -9.70 -0.39
C SER A 6 1.81 -10.61 -1.60
N LEU A 7 2.86 -10.58 -2.40
CA LEU A 7 3.05 -11.43 -3.57
C LEU A 7 4.45 -12.04 -3.50
N THR A 8 4.55 -13.36 -3.57
CA THR A 8 5.83 -14.05 -3.71
C THR A 8 5.70 -15.03 -4.87
N GLU A 9 6.33 -14.71 -6.00
CA GLU A 9 6.24 -15.49 -7.24
C GLU A 9 7.49 -15.27 -8.10
N GLY A 10 8.19 -16.35 -8.46
CA GLY A 10 9.46 -16.29 -9.17
C GLY A 10 10.49 -15.43 -8.42
N SER A 11 11.04 -14.42 -9.09
CA SER A 11 11.97 -13.44 -8.48
C SER A 11 11.27 -12.28 -7.77
N SER A 12 9.94 -12.21 -7.84
CA SER A 12 9.15 -11.18 -7.17
C SER A 12 8.88 -11.55 -5.73
N ASP A 13 9.20 -10.65 -4.82
CA ASP A 13 8.76 -10.70 -3.43
C ASP A 13 8.32 -9.29 -2.99
N LYS A 14 7.02 -9.02 -3.05
CA LYS A 14 6.45 -7.67 -2.92
C LYS A 14 5.44 -7.58 -1.78
N PHE A 15 5.29 -6.38 -1.24
CA PHE A 15 4.31 -6.04 -0.21
C PHE A 15 3.54 -4.78 -0.58
N TRP A 16 2.32 -4.67 -0.05
CA TRP A 16 1.51 -3.45 -0.03
C TRP A 16 0.80 -3.32 1.32
N TYR A 17 0.84 -2.12 1.89
CA TYR A 17 0.01 -1.70 3.01
C TYR A 17 -0.89 -0.59 2.51
N ILE A 18 -2.20 -0.76 2.68
CA ILE A 18 -3.22 0.19 2.25
C ILE A 18 -3.93 0.67 3.50
N ASP A 19 -3.96 1.98 3.70
CA ASP A 19 -4.72 2.63 4.75
C ASP A 19 -5.65 3.68 4.15
N VAL A 20 -6.87 3.73 4.67
CA VAL A 20 -7.91 4.67 4.23
C VAL A 20 -8.37 5.45 5.45
N ALA A 21 -8.24 6.77 5.36
CA ALA A 21 -8.60 7.72 6.40
C ALA A 21 -9.47 8.83 5.77
N GLY A 22 -10.79 8.72 5.94
CA GLY A 22 -11.73 9.62 5.26
C GLY A 22 -11.59 9.48 3.74
N THR A 23 -11.25 10.58 3.07
CA THR A 23 -11.01 10.66 1.63
C THR A 23 -9.56 10.42 1.22
N ALA A 24 -8.66 10.19 2.18
CA ALA A 24 -7.26 9.95 1.92
C ALA A 24 -6.95 8.45 1.85
N VAL A 25 -6.30 8.02 0.76
CA VAL A 25 -5.77 6.67 0.62
C VAL A 25 -4.25 6.72 0.62
N THR A 26 -3.65 6.04 1.59
CA THR A 26 -2.20 5.89 1.69
C THR A 26 -1.79 4.46 1.37
N VAL A 27 -0.89 4.31 0.40
CA VAL A 27 -0.33 3.01 -0.01
C VAL A 27 1.18 3.02 0.21
N ARG A 28 1.68 2.08 1.01
CA ARG A 28 3.11 1.77 1.13
C ARG A 28 3.41 0.47 0.42
N TYR A 29 4.31 0.47 -0.55
CA TYR A 29 4.62 -0.70 -1.36
C TYR A 29 6.11 -0.87 -1.59
N GLY A 30 6.57 -2.09 -1.84
CA GLY A 30 7.98 -2.36 -2.08
C GLY A 30 8.31 -3.83 -2.21
N ARG A 31 9.61 -4.11 -2.34
CA ARG A 31 10.14 -5.47 -2.22
C ARG A 31 10.27 -5.83 -0.75
N ARG A 32 9.95 -7.07 -0.36
CA ARG A 32 10.15 -7.53 1.03
C ARG A 32 11.62 -7.34 1.43
N GLY A 33 11.84 -6.75 2.61
CA GLY A 33 13.17 -6.38 3.10
C GLY A 33 13.65 -4.97 2.70
N SER A 34 12.94 -4.24 1.82
CA SER A 34 13.22 -2.83 1.57
C SER A 34 12.35 -1.91 2.44
N ALA A 35 12.76 -0.65 2.57
CA ALA A 35 11.93 0.38 3.22
C ALA A 35 10.61 0.64 2.47
N GLY A 36 10.56 0.32 1.18
CA GLY A 36 9.44 0.61 0.29
C GLY A 36 9.28 2.10 -0.02
N THR A 37 8.19 2.41 -0.71
CA THR A 37 7.76 3.75 -1.07
C THR A 37 6.35 3.97 -0.58
N THR A 38 6.08 5.15 -0.03
CA THR A 38 4.75 5.56 0.41
C THR A 38 4.18 6.58 -0.57
N LYS A 39 2.91 6.42 -0.92
CA LYS A 39 2.14 7.40 -1.69
C LYS A 39 0.80 7.64 -1.00
N THR A 40 0.43 8.90 -0.86
CA THR A 40 -0.89 9.30 -0.39
C THR A 40 -1.62 10.02 -1.52
N LYS A 41 -2.89 9.69 -1.70
CA LYS A 41 -3.76 10.35 -2.66
C LYS A 41 -5.06 10.72 -1.97
N GLU A 42 -5.46 11.98 -2.17
CA GLU A 42 -6.75 12.50 -1.74
C GLU A 42 -7.80 12.28 -2.84
N TYR A 43 -9.04 12.08 -2.40
CA TYR A 43 -10.23 11.94 -3.22
C TYR A 43 -11.29 12.94 -2.79
N ASP A 44 -12.30 13.19 -3.63
CA ASP A 44 -13.36 14.15 -3.32
C ASP A 44 -14.39 13.56 -2.33
N THR A 45 -14.61 12.24 -2.39
CA THR A 45 -15.54 11.48 -1.56
C THR A 45 -14.90 10.20 -1.03
N ALA A 46 -15.45 9.66 0.05
CA ALA A 46 -14.98 8.41 0.67
C ALA A 46 -15.61 7.14 0.05
N GLU A 47 -16.65 7.31 -0.78
CA GLU A 47 -17.39 6.27 -1.51
C GLU A 47 -17.15 6.40 -3.02
#